data_AF-A0A0F9L569-F1
#
_entry.id   AF-A0A0F9L569-F1
#
_cell.length_a   1.000
_cell.length_b   1.000
_cell.length_c   1.000
_cell.angle_alpha   90.00
_cell.angle_beta   90.00
_cell.angle_gamma   90.00
#
_symmetry.space_group_name_H-M   'P 1'
#
loop_
_entity.id
_entity.type
_entity.pdbx_description
1 polymer ?
#
loop_
_entity_poly.entity_id
_entity_poly.type
_entity_poly.pdbx_seq_one_letter_code
_entity_poly.pdbx_strand_id
1 'polypeptide(L)'
;MTLYEILALLKLNFKIMLRDRLHRFPIGYSEVAYKNKKYGVTRTDYNLGKSIKLYAEELGGNDFISLNYYSTAKGECLKPCEMPEQKVIAFLMDFVNLTSHEK
;
A
#
# COMPACT_ATOMS: atom_id res chain seq x y z
N MET A 1 -24.51 12.85 15.56
CA MET A 1 -23.53 13.00 14.46
C MET A 1 -24.28 13.21 13.17
N THR A 2 -23.82 14.13 12.31
CA THR A 2 -24.40 14.39 10.99
C THR A 2 -23.88 13.39 9.94
N LEU A 3 -24.57 13.29 8.79
CA LEU A 3 -24.08 12.47 7.66
C LEU A 3 -22.67 12.90 7.21
N TYR A 4 -22.36 14.20 7.27
CA TYR A 4 -21.05 14.74 6.93
C TYR A 4 -19.95 14.24 7.88
N GLU A 5 -20.22 14.24 9.18
CA GLU A 5 -19.29 13.75 10.21
C GLU A 5 -19.03 12.25 10.05
N ILE A 6 -20.07 11.45 9.76
CA ILE A 6 -19.94 10.02 9.50
C ILE A 6 -19.06 9.79 8.26
N LEU A 7 -19.30 10.51 7.16
CA LEU A 7 -18.50 10.39 5.94
C LEU A 7 -17.03 10.81 6.17
N ALA A 8 -16.78 11.85 6.97
CA ALA A 8 -15.43 12.27 7.32
C ALA A 8 -14.69 11.19 8.11
N LEU A 9 -15.36 10.57 9.10
CA LEU A 9 -14.79 9.48 9.88
C LEU A 9 -14.53 8.22 9.04
N LEU A 10 -15.45 7.85 8.15
CA LEU A 10 -15.25 6.72 7.23
C LEU A 10 -14.04 6.94 6.32
N LYS A 11 -13.88 8.15 5.77
CA LYS A 11 -12.70 8.51 4.96
C LYS A 11 -11.41 8.47 5.78
N LEU A 12 -11.45 8.92 7.03
CA LEU A 12 -10.28 8.88 7.92
C LEU A 12 -9.89 7.44 8.25
N ASN A 13 -10.85 6.60 8.65
CA ASN A 13 -10.63 5.18 8.93
C ASN A 13 -10.09 4.43 7.71
N PHE A 14 -10.62 4.73 6.52
CA PHE A 14 -10.11 4.14 5.28
C PHE A 14 -8.64 4.51 5.02
N LYS A 15 -8.26 5.77 5.27
CA LYS A 15 -6.87 6.23 5.14
C LYS A 15 -5.93 5.59 6.18
N ILE A 16 -6.39 5.41 7.41
CA ILE A 16 -5.65 4.70 8.47
C ILE A 16 -5.43 3.25 8.06
N MET A 17 -6.47 2.57 7.58
CA MET A 17 -6.35 1.21 7.09
C MET A 17 -5.34 1.08 5.94
N LEU A 18 -5.36 1.99 4.95
CA LEU A 18 -4.38 2.00 3.86
C LEU A 18 -2.94 2.15 4.36
N ARG A 19 -2.72 3.03 5.34
CA ARG A 19 -1.43 3.15 6.03
C ARG A 19 -1.01 1.82 6.64
N ASP A 20 -1.88 1.22 7.45
CA ASP A 20 -1.52 0.00 8.17
C ASP A 20 -1.17 -1.15 7.20
N ARG A 21 -1.88 -1.23 6.07
CA ARG A 21 -1.55 -2.15 4.98
C ARG A 21 -0.19 -1.87 4.34
N LEU A 22 0.18 -0.60 4.11
CA LEU A 22 1.52 -0.24 3.63
C LEU A 22 2.61 -0.62 4.63
N HIS A 23 2.35 -0.46 5.92
CA HIS A 23 3.33 -0.74 6.96
C HIS A 23 3.57 -2.23 7.20
N ARG A 24 2.72 -3.11 6.66
CA ARG A 24 2.92 -4.56 6.67
C ARG A 24 4.00 -5.06 5.71
N PHE A 25 4.41 -4.25 4.75
CA PHE A 25 5.61 -4.54 3.95
C PHE A 25 6.84 -4.10 4.74
N PRO A 26 7.85 -4.97 4.94
CA PRO A 26 9.12 -4.53 5.52
C PRO A 26 9.79 -3.51 4.60
N ILE A 27 10.67 -2.67 5.18
CA ILE A 27 11.52 -1.79 4.38
C ILE A 27 12.49 -2.66 3.57
N GLY A 28 12.67 -2.35 2.29
CA GLY A 28 13.43 -3.17 1.35
C GLY A 28 12.55 -4.14 0.58
N TYR A 29 13.11 -5.28 0.20
CA TYR A 29 12.43 -6.30 -0.60
C TYR A 29 11.67 -7.30 0.27
N SER A 30 10.50 -7.71 -0.21
CA SER A 30 9.68 -8.78 0.35
C SER A 30 8.88 -9.46 -0.75
N GLU A 31 8.25 -10.58 -0.43
CA GLU A 31 7.39 -11.30 -1.37
C GLU A 31 6.00 -11.49 -0.79
N VAL A 32 5.00 -11.31 -1.65
CA VAL A 32 3.59 -11.48 -1.29
C VAL A 32 2.85 -12.27 -2.34
N ALA A 33 1.73 -12.88 -1.96
CA ALA A 33 0.75 -13.41 -2.89
C ALA A 33 -0.37 -12.39 -3.09
N TYR A 34 -0.80 -12.21 -4.33
CA TYR A 34 -1.98 -11.42 -4.71
C TYR A 34 -2.63 -12.05 -5.94
N LYS A 35 -3.94 -12.31 -5.88
CA LYS A 35 -4.71 -12.97 -6.95
C LYS A 35 -4.06 -14.27 -7.46
N ASN A 36 -3.60 -15.13 -6.55
CA ASN A 36 -2.89 -16.39 -6.83
C ASN A 36 -1.57 -16.23 -7.60
N LYS A 37 -1.04 -15.01 -7.71
CA LYS A 37 0.26 -14.72 -8.30
C LYS A 37 1.23 -14.24 -7.22
N LYS A 38 2.51 -14.50 -7.43
CA LYS A 38 3.59 -14.07 -6.55
C LYS A 38 4.08 -12.69 -7.00
N TYR A 39 4.27 -11.78 -6.07
CA TYR A 39 4.80 -10.44 -6.32
C TYR A 39 6.05 -10.21 -5.50
N GLY A 40 7.08 -9.67 -6.13
CA GLY A 40 8.22 -9.06 -5.46
C GLY A 40 7.86 -7.62 -5.13
N VAL A 41 8.02 -7.20 -3.88
CA VAL A 41 7.60 -5.88 -3.39
C VAL A 41 8.79 -5.19 -2.76
N THR A 42 9.11 -4.01 -3.28
CA THR A 42 10.11 -3.10 -2.72
C THR A 42 9.43 -1.90 -2.09
N ARG A 43 9.66 -1.71 -0.79
CA ARG A 43 9.25 -0.51 -0.04
C ARG A 43 10.48 0.34 0.28
N THR A 44 10.36 1.64 0.05
CA THR A 44 11.37 2.62 0.46
C THR A 44 10.70 3.78 1.19
N ASP A 45 11.21 4.10 2.36
CA ASP A 45 10.73 5.20 3.18
C ASP A 45 11.68 6.41 3.06
N TYR A 46 11.10 7.59 2.98
CA TYR A 46 11.78 8.88 2.96
C TYR A 46 11.20 9.78 4.04
N ASN A 47 11.89 10.88 4.35
CA ASN A 47 11.40 11.92 5.26
C ASN A 47 10.96 11.36 6.63
N LEU A 48 11.74 10.44 7.21
CA LEU A 48 11.43 9.76 8.47
C LEU A 48 10.08 9.01 8.44
N GLY A 49 9.79 8.32 7.33
CA GLY A 49 8.56 7.55 7.15
C GLY A 49 7.34 8.39 6.75
N LYS A 50 7.48 9.71 6.58
CA LYS A 50 6.39 10.58 6.09
C LYS A 50 6.15 10.44 4.59
N SER A 51 7.03 9.76 3.87
CA SER A 51 6.84 9.48 2.45
C SER A 51 7.27 8.04 2.17
N ILE A 52 6.37 7.23 1.63
CA ILE A 52 6.62 5.83 1.33
C ILE A 52 6.47 5.64 -0.18
N LYS A 53 7.48 5.08 -0.82
CA LYS A 53 7.39 4.57 -2.19
C LYS A 53 7.24 3.05 -2.12
N LEU A 54 6.28 2.51 -2.86
CA LEU A 54 6.10 1.07 -2.98
C LEU A 54 6.02 0.70 -4.46
N TYR A 55 6.83 -0.28 -4.84
CA TYR A 55 6.81 -0.91 -6.15
C TYR A 55 6.64 -2.40 -5.97
N ALA A 56 5.67 -3.00 -6.65
CA ALA A 56 5.47 -4.43 -6.70
C ALA A 56 5.41 -4.90 -8.15
N GLU A 57 6.09 -5.99 -8.47
CA GLU A 57 6.06 -6.62 -9.79
C GLU A 57 5.70 -8.09 -9.67
N GLU A 58 4.91 -8.60 -10.62
CA GLU A 58 4.56 -10.01 -10.69
C GLU A 58 5.79 -10.86 -11.03
N LEU A 59 6.16 -11.78 -10.16
CA LEU A 59 7.25 -12.74 -10.40
C LEU A 59 6.76 -13.83 -11.36
N GLY A 60 6.94 -13.60 -12.65
CA GLY A 60 6.52 -14.50 -13.73
C GLY A 60 5.41 -13.94 -14.63
N GLY A 61 5.13 -12.65 -14.55
CA GLY A 61 4.22 -11.95 -15.44
C GLY A 61 4.68 -10.53 -15.74
N ASN A 62 3.77 -9.72 -16.29
CA ASN A 62 4.04 -8.33 -16.66
C ASN A 62 3.18 -7.34 -15.85
N ASP A 63 2.45 -7.81 -14.84
CA ASP A 63 1.67 -6.92 -13.98
C ASP A 63 2.57 -6.24 -12.93
N PHE A 64 2.23 -5.01 -12.59
CA PHE A 64 2.93 -4.24 -11.57
C PHE A 64 2.01 -3.25 -10.85
N ILE A 65 2.40 -2.89 -9.64
CA ILE A 65 1.76 -1.90 -8.78
C ILE A 65 2.83 -0.90 -8.36
N SER A 66 2.55 0.39 -8.52
CA SER A 66 3.49 1.46 -8.18
C SER A 66 2.73 2.62 -7.57
N LEU A 67 3.17 3.07 -6.40
CA LEU A 67 2.55 4.16 -5.68
C LEU A 67 3.57 4.94 -4.85
N ASN A 68 3.19 6.17 -4.55
CA ASN A 68 3.75 6.94 -3.44
C ASN A 68 2.65 7.22 -2.41
N TYR A 69 3.03 7.27 -1.15
CA TYR A 69 2.16 7.62 -0.04
C TYR A 69 2.81 8.74 0.76
N TYR A 70 2.03 9.74 1.15
CA TYR A 70 2.52 10.92 1.84
C TYR A 70 1.69 11.22 3.08
N SER A 71 2.38 11.39 4.20
CA SER A 71 1.85 11.97 5.44
C SER A 71 2.23 13.43 5.52
N THR A 72 1.23 14.30 5.46
CA THR A 72 1.42 15.76 5.49
C THR A 72 0.57 16.39 6.59
N ALA A 73 0.84 17.65 6.92
CA ALA A 73 -0.02 18.42 7.82
C ALA A 73 -1.47 18.56 7.31
N LYS A 74 -1.70 18.39 6.00
CA LYS A 74 -3.05 18.39 5.38
C LYS A 74 -3.70 17.00 5.36
N GLY A 75 -3.03 15.99 5.89
CA GLY A 75 -3.47 14.60 5.95
C GLY A 75 -2.70 13.67 5.01
N GLU A 76 -3.24 12.46 4.89
CA GLU A 76 -2.68 11.35 4.13
C GLU A 76 -3.10 11.39 2.65
N CYS A 77 -2.15 11.09 1.77
CA CYS A 77 -2.36 11.08 0.32
C CYS A 77 -1.70 9.84 -0.30
N LEU A 78 -2.51 9.01 -0.96
CA LEU A 78 -2.06 7.90 -1.82
C LEU A 78 -1.98 8.41 -3.26
N LYS A 79 -0.87 8.16 -3.96
CA LYS A 79 -0.63 8.58 -5.34
C LYS A 79 -0.14 7.39 -6.17
N PRO A 80 -1.02 6.73 -6.93
CA PRO A 80 -0.63 5.75 -7.94
C PRO A 80 0.27 6.35 -9.02
N CYS A 81 1.18 5.55 -9.58
CA CYS A 81 1.99 5.93 -10.74
C CYS A 81 1.46 5.22 -11.98
N GLU A 82 0.92 5.98 -12.95
CA GLU A 82 0.53 5.47 -14.28
C GLU A 82 -0.51 4.33 -14.24
N MET A 83 -1.33 4.26 -13.19
CA MET A 83 -2.38 3.23 -13.03
C MET A 83 -3.58 3.72 -12.20
N PRO A 84 -4.75 3.07 -12.31
CA PRO A 84 -5.93 3.43 -11.52
C PRO A 84 -5.71 3.24 -10.02
N GLU A 85 -6.26 4.16 -9.21
CA GLU A 85 -6.21 4.09 -7.74
C GLU A 85 -6.85 2.82 -7.19
N GLN A 86 -7.94 2.37 -7.81
CA GLN A 86 -8.65 1.15 -7.42
C GLN A 86 -7.76 -0.09 -7.54
N LYS A 87 -6.86 -0.14 -8.54
CA LYS A 87 -5.90 -1.25 -8.70
C LYS A 87 -4.94 -1.31 -7.52
N VAL A 88 -4.42 -0.16 -7.12
CA VAL A 88 -3.52 0.00 -5.98
C VAL A 88 -4.22 -0.37 -4.67
N ILE A 89 -5.43 0.14 -4.46
CA ILE A 89 -6.23 -0.15 -3.25
C ILE A 89 -6.51 -1.66 -3.18
N ALA A 90 -6.96 -2.29 -4.27
CA ALA A 90 -7.22 -3.72 -4.30
C ALA A 90 -5.97 -4.53 -3.93
N PHE A 91 -4.81 -4.18 -4.49
CA PHE A 91 -3.55 -4.80 -4.11
C PHE A 91 -3.26 -4.66 -2.60
N LEU A 92 -3.33 -3.43 -2.08
CA LEU A 92 -3.06 -3.16 -0.67
C LEU A 92 -4.03 -3.88 0.28
N MET A 93 -5.28 -4.12 -0.13
CA MET A 93 -6.29 -4.79 0.69
C MET A 93 -6.22 -6.32 0.64
N ASP A 94 -5.72 -6.90 -0.45
CA ASP A 94 -5.87 -8.33 -0.68
C ASP A 94 -4.54 -9.11 -0.71
N PHE A 95 -3.38 -8.43 -0.64
CA PHE A 95 -2.10 -9.14 -0.56
C PHE A 95 -1.99 -9.99 0.70
N VAL A 96 -1.23 -11.09 0.61
CA VAL A 96 -0.86 -11.97 1.71
C VAL A 96 0.66 -12.09 1.78
N ASN A 97 1.25 -11.82 2.93
CA ASN A 97 2.69 -11.98 3.11
C ASN A 97 3.11 -13.43 2.93
N LEU A 98 4.11 -13.66 2.08
CA LEU A 98 4.79 -14.94 1.99
C LEU A 98 5.94 -14.89 2.97
N THR A 99 5.76 -15.44 4.16
CA THR A 99 6.86 -15.53 5.13
C THR A 99 7.93 -16.45 4.57
N SER A 100 9.15 -15.94 4.41
CA SER A 100 10.33 -16.80 4.53
C SER A 100 10.34 -17.26 5.98
N HIS A 101 10.25 -18.57 6.23
CA HIS A 101 10.57 -19.11 7.55
C HIS A 101 11.90 -18.49 8.00
N GLU A 102 11.90 -17.86 9.18
CA GLU A 102 13.14 -17.52 9.88
C GLU A 102 13.99 -18.79 9.94
N LYS A 103 15.22 -18.69 9.43
CA LYS A 103 16.30 -19.59 9.82
C LYS A 103 16.83 -19.15 11.18
#